data_AF-A0A665U6F5-F1
#
_entry.id   AF-A0A665U6F5-F1
#
_cell.length_a   1.000
_cell.length_b   1.000
_cell.length_c   1.000
_cell.angle_alpha   90.00
_cell.angle_beta   90.00
_cell.angle_gamma   90.00
#
_symmetry.space_group_name_H-M   'P 1'
#
loop_
_entity.id
_entity.type
_entity.pdbx_description
1 polymer ?
#
loop_
_entity_poly.entity_id
_entity_poly.type
_entity_poly.pdbx_seq_one_letter_code
_entity_poly.pdbx_strand_id
1 'polypeptide(L)'
;MSSKQEATFDPKEHQHLRYNPLRDSWVLVSAHRMKRPWAGQVEKPAEEHVPRYDPCNPLCPGNTRANGEVNPHYDSTFVFENDFPALQPDAPDPGPHQHPLFQSKAARGVCKVMCFHPWSDVTLPLMKKEEVVKVIDKWAELVEELGATYPWVQIFENKGAMMGCSNPHPHCQVWASNFLPNEPALSDRCQRAYYQKHGEPLLLEYAKQEAEKKERVVVESSDWLAVVPYWATWPYQTLLLPRRHVLRISDLTKDEREGECAHLLIRFHSLFNSPTGPYLEGDNSHWQLHAHYYPPLLRSALVKKFMVGYEMLALEQRDLTPEQVISTTWALLCLYPSTLLKEDHYNRIFFHILILSFWAAMRRLLRFV
;
A
#
# COMPACT_ATOMS: atom_id res chain seq x y z
N MET A 1 13.83 4.28 -53.23
CA MET A 1 13.62 5.02 -51.97
C MET A 1 12.63 4.22 -51.13
N SER A 2 13.10 3.45 -50.16
CA SER A 2 12.22 2.72 -49.25
C SER A 2 11.69 3.73 -48.23
N SER A 3 10.38 4.00 -48.28
CA SER A 3 9.70 4.78 -47.26
C SER A 3 9.84 4.05 -45.93
N LYS A 4 10.70 4.54 -45.03
CA LYS A 4 10.64 4.13 -43.63
C LYS A 4 9.24 4.49 -43.14
N GLN A 5 8.36 3.51 -42.95
CA GLN A 5 7.15 3.70 -42.17
C GLN A 5 7.60 4.21 -40.80
N GLU A 6 7.17 5.41 -40.43
CA GLU A 6 7.36 5.92 -39.07
C GLU A 6 6.66 4.95 -38.13
N ALA A 7 7.42 4.34 -37.22
CA ALA A 7 6.86 3.43 -36.24
C ALA A 7 6.00 4.24 -35.26
N THR A 8 4.69 3.99 -35.26
CA THR A 8 3.76 4.58 -34.28
C THR A 8 4.10 4.08 -32.89
N PHE A 9 4.13 4.97 -31.90
CA PHE A 9 4.38 4.62 -30.51
C PHE A 9 3.23 3.75 -29.94
N ASP A 10 3.57 2.60 -29.35
CA ASP A 10 2.65 1.77 -28.57
C ASP A 10 3.20 1.60 -27.14
N PRO A 11 2.54 2.13 -26.10
CA PRO A 11 2.99 2.00 -24.71
C PRO A 11 3.01 0.54 -24.20
N LYS A 12 2.35 -0.40 -24.91
CA LYS A 12 2.34 -1.83 -24.56
C LYS A 12 3.55 -2.60 -25.07
N GLU A 13 4.32 -2.03 -26.00
CA GLU A 13 5.49 -2.69 -26.58
C GLU A 13 6.77 -1.84 -26.41
N HIS A 14 6.65 -0.52 -26.55
CA HIS A 14 7.78 0.41 -26.51
C HIS A 14 8.08 0.94 -25.10
N GLN A 15 9.37 1.09 -24.83
CA GLN A 15 9.90 1.64 -23.59
C GLN A 15 9.56 3.12 -23.48
N HIS A 16 9.17 3.56 -22.29
CA HIS A 16 8.86 4.96 -22.02
C HIS A 16 9.04 5.29 -20.55
N LEU A 17 9.09 6.59 -20.23
CA LEU A 17 9.12 7.09 -18.86
C LEU A 17 7.73 7.58 -18.45
N ARG A 18 7.35 7.31 -17.20
CA ARG A 18 6.15 7.88 -16.57
C ARG A 18 6.54 8.69 -15.34
N TYR A 19 6.00 9.89 -15.22
CA TYR A 19 6.29 10.80 -14.13
C TYR A 19 5.44 10.49 -12.90
N ASN A 20 6.06 10.47 -11.72
CA ASN A 20 5.43 10.35 -10.41
C ASN A 20 5.30 11.75 -9.78
N PRO A 21 4.11 12.35 -9.78
CA PRO A 21 3.92 13.70 -9.27
C PRO A 21 3.96 13.80 -7.75
N LEU A 22 3.89 12.68 -7.00
CA LEU A 22 4.06 12.67 -5.54
C LEU A 22 5.53 12.66 -5.10
N ARG A 23 6.44 12.26 -6.00
CA ARG A 23 7.87 12.09 -5.70
C ARG A 23 8.79 12.93 -6.55
N ASP A 24 8.25 13.62 -7.57
CA ASP A 24 9.04 14.36 -8.56
C ASP A 24 10.13 13.47 -9.19
N SER A 25 9.72 12.28 -9.62
CA SER A 25 10.61 11.25 -10.16
C SER A 25 10.00 10.58 -11.40
N TRP A 26 10.82 9.82 -12.12
CA TRP A 26 10.39 9.07 -13.30
C TRP A 26 10.45 7.56 -13.04
N VAL A 27 9.63 6.81 -13.77
CA VAL A 27 9.61 5.34 -13.75
C VAL A 27 9.79 4.83 -15.17
N LEU A 28 10.75 3.94 -15.38
CA LEU A 28 10.96 3.27 -16.66
C LEU A 28 9.98 2.11 -16.84
N VAL A 29 9.16 2.20 -17.89
CA VAL A 29 8.21 1.16 -18.27
C VAL A 29 8.74 0.40 -19.47
N SER A 30 8.93 -0.92 -19.32
CA SER A 30 9.46 -1.81 -20.36
C SER A 30 8.58 -3.04 -20.52
N ALA A 31 7.39 -2.86 -21.11
CA ALA A 31 6.31 -3.86 -21.14
C ALA A 31 6.68 -5.21 -21.80
N HIS A 32 7.62 -5.24 -22.75
CA HIS A 32 8.06 -6.48 -23.40
C HIS A 32 8.91 -7.39 -22.50
N ARG A 33 9.43 -6.91 -21.35
CA ARG A 33 10.33 -7.70 -20.48
C ARG A 33 9.66 -8.91 -19.83
N MET A 34 8.34 -8.94 -19.76
CA MET A 34 7.60 -10.14 -19.35
C MET A 34 7.83 -11.35 -20.26
N LYS A 35 8.16 -11.13 -21.53
CA LYS A 35 8.47 -12.20 -22.51
C LYS A 35 9.81 -12.90 -22.22
N ARG A 36 10.68 -12.32 -21.38
CA ARG A 36 11.97 -12.92 -21.01
C ARG A 36 11.75 -14.18 -20.16
N PRO A 37 12.31 -15.35 -20.51
CA PRO A 37 12.23 -16.55 -19.66
C PRO A 37 12.78 -16.28 -18.25
N TRP A 38 12.07 -16.71 -17.21
CA TRP A 38 12.55 -16.64 -15.84
C TRP A 38 13.22 -17.95 -15.46
N ALA A 39 14.50 -17.88 -15.06
CA ALA A 39 15.27 -19.00 -14.54
C ALA A 39 15.88 -18.66 -13.16
N GLY A 40 15.35 -17.64 -12.49
CA GLY A 40 15.82 -17.16 -11.19
C GLY A 40 15.11 -17.83 -10.01
N GLN A 41 15.28 -17.24 -8.83
CA GLN A 41 14.69 -17.72 -7.58
C GLN A 41 13.17 -17.92 -7.68
N VAL A 42 12.71 -19.01 -7.08
CA VAL A 42 11.30 -19.33 -6.86
C VAL A 42 11.11 -19.39 -5.35
N GLU A 43 10.22 -18.56 -4.82
CA GLU A 43 9.92 -18.47 -3.40
C GLU A 43 9.19 -19.72 -2.91
N LYS A 44 9.29 -19.99 -1.60
CA LYS A 44 8.50 -21.05 -0.97
C LYS A 44 7.05 -20.59 -0.81
N PRO A 45 6.06 -21.49 -0.95
CA PRO A 45 4.69 -21.21 -0.52
C PRO A 45 4.67 -20.77 0.95
N ALA A 46 3.68 -19.95 1.32
CA ALA A 46 3.45 -19.61 2.72
C ALA A 46 3.16 -20.88 3.54
N GLU A 47 3.57 -20.92 4.80
CA GLU A 47 3.27 -22.03 5.69
C GLU A 47 1.75 -22.23 5.81
N GLU A 48 1.29 -23.46 5.59
CA GLU A 48 -0.13 -23.78 5.44
C GLU A 48 -0.89 -23.84 6.78
N HIS A 49 -0.22 -23.73 7.93
CA HIS A 49 -0.89 -23.94 9.22
C HIS A 49 -0.35 -23.05 10.36
N VAL A 50 -0.78 -21.79 10.39
CA VAL A 50 -0.63 -20.93 11.58
C VAL A 50 -1.67 -21.37 12.61
N PRO A 51 -1.27 -21.84 13.82
CA PRO A 51 -2.24 -22.19 14.85
C PRO A 51 -2.98 -20.93 15.31
N ARG A 52 -4.30 -21.06 15.57
CA ARG A 52 -5.12 -19.95 16.09
C ARG A 52 -4.50 -19.27 17.30
N TYR A 53 -3.99 -20.08 18.21
CA TYR A 53 -3.30 -19.66 19.41
C TYR A 53 -2.02 -20.49 19.56
N ASP A 54 -0.92 -19.78 19.82
CA ASP A 54 0.38 -20.37 20.13
C ASP A 54 0.82 -19.80 21.49
N PRO A 55 1.03 -20.63 22.52
CA PRO A 55 1.46 -20.19 23.86
C PRO A 55 2.86 -19.56 23.87
N CYS A 56 3.65 -19.75 22.81
CA CYS A 56 4.98 -19.16 22.66
C CYS A 56 4.96 -17.87 21.83
N ASN A 57 3.84 -17.50 21.21
CA ASN A 57 3.77 -16.29 20.39
C ASN A 57 3.52 -15.06 21.29
N PRO A 58 4.46 -14.09 21.36
CA PRO A 58 4.36 -12.95 22.27
C PRO A 58 3.27 -11.94 21.88
N LEU A 59 2.59 -12.14 20.73
CA LEU A 59 1.47 -11.29 20.31
C LEU A 59 0.11 -11.84 20.73
N CYS A 60 0.00 -13.12 21.11
CA CYS A 60 -1.28 -13.72 21.51
C CYS A 60 -1.79 -13.19 22.86
N PRO A 61 -3.12 -13.20 23.10
CA PRO A 61 -3.71 -12.82 24.38
C PRO A 61 -3.24 -13.73 25.53
N GLY A 62 -2.90 -13.15 26.68
CA GLY A 62 -2.44 -13.90 27.87
C GLY A 62 -0.99 -14.38 27.81
N ASN A 63 -0.26 -14.13 26.72
CA ASN A 63 1.14 -14.55 26.60
C ASN A 63 2.11 -13.49 27.11
N THR A 64 3.27 -13.95 27.56
CA THR A 64 4.36 -13.09 28.03
C THR A 64 5.19 -12.57 26.86
N ARG A 65 5.46 -11.26 26.83
CA ARG A 65 6.32 -10.63 25.84
C ARG A 65 7.80 -10.67 26.24
N ALA A 66 8.68 -10.11 25.41
CA ALA A 66 10.12 -10.18 25.64
C ALA A 66 10.58 -9.38 26.87
N ASN A 67 9.83 -8.34 27.24
CA ASN A 67 10.05 -7.57 28.47
C ASN A 67 9.46 -8.22 29.74
N GLY A 68 8.84 -9.40 29.64
CA GLY A 68 8.22 -10.09 30.78
C GLY A 68 6.80 -9.64 31.12
N GLU A 69 6.24 -8.64 30.43
CA GLU A 69 4.84 -8.27 30.60
C GLU A 69 3.90 -9.29 29.98
N VAL A 70 2.74 -9.50 30.60
CA VAL A 70 1.71 -10.41 30.11
C VAL A 70 0.66 -9.62 29.34
N ASN A 71 0.39 -10.02 28.11
CA ASN A 71 -0.69 -9.43 27.32
C ASN A 71 -2.03 -9.66 28.01
N PRO A 72 -2.95 -8.67 28.01
CA PRO A 72 -4.30 -8.92 28.48
C PRO A 72 -4.98 -10.00 27.63
N HIS A 73 -6.03 -10.60 28.16
CA HIS A 73 -6.95 -11.42 27.38
C HIS A 73 -7.84 -10.49 26.52
N TYR A 74 -7.27 -9.93 25.46
CA TYR A 74 -7.97 -9.00 24.57
C TYR A 74 -8.86 -9.75 23.56
N ASP A 75 -10.02 -9.17 23.24
CA ASP A 75 -11.01 -9.76 22.32
C ASP A 75 -11.05 -9.09 20.93
N SER A 76 -10.25 -8.04 20.71
CA SER A 76 -10.22 -7.28 19.46
C SER A 76 -8.82 -6.70 19.19
N THR A 77 -8.69 -5.39 18.96
CA THR A 77 -7.39 -4.75 18.80
C THR A 77 -6.66 -4.65 20.14
N PHE A 78 -5.35 -4.80 20.11
CA PHE A 78 -4.49 -4.62 21.28
C PHE A 78 -3.25 -3.83 20.88
N VAL A 79 -2.97 -2.76 21.61
CA VAL A 79 -1.86 -1.85 21.35
C VAL A 79 -0.92 -1.86 22.55
N PHE A 80 0.38 -1.93 22.29
CA PHE A 80 1.43 -1.82 23.30
C PHE A 80 2.68 -1.15 22.72
N GLU A 81 3.52 -0.60 23.58
CA GLU A 81 4.84 -0.09 23.19
C GLU A 81 5.73 -1.24 22.72
N ASN A 82 6.43 -1.06 21.60
CA ASN A 82 7.31 -2.08 21.07
C ASN A 82 8.46 -2.34 22.05
N ASP A 83 8.65 -3.60 22.45
CA ASP A 83 9.72 -4.01 23.37
C ASP A 83 11.14 -3.70 22.82
N PHE A 84 11.27 -3.52 21.49
CA PHE A 84 12.51 -3.17 20.79
C PHE A 84 12.30 -1.96 19.87
N PRO A 85 12.10 -0.76 20.44
CA PRO A 85 11.65 0.39 19.66
C PRO A 85 12.79 0.99 18.83
N ALA A 86 12.50 1.36 17.58
CA ALA A 86 13.43 2.06 16.70
C ALA A 86 13.62 3.54 17.08
N LEU A 87 12.66 4.12 17.80
CA LEU A 87 12.67 5.48 18.30
C LEU A 87 12.34 5.48 19.80
N GLN A 88 13.08 6.28 20.57
CA GLN A 88 12.81 6.51 21.99
C GLN A 88 12.49 7.99 22.22
N PRO A 89 11.58 8.32 23.14
CA PRO A 89 11.10 9.69 23.31
C PRO A 89 12.17 10.63 23.90
N ASP A 90 13.12 10.07 24.64
CA ASP A 90 14.13 10.76 25.45
C ASP A 90 15.56 10.64 24.87
N ALA A 91 15.71 10.17 23.62
CA ALA A 91 17.01 10.06 22.97
C ALA A 91 17.77 11.41 23.00
N PRO A 92 19.06 11.43 23.39
CA PRO A 92 19.82 12.67 23.56
C PRO A 92 20.03 13.40 22.23
N ASP A 93 20.21 14.72 22.31
CA ASP A 93 20.58 15.51 21.14
C ASP A 93 22.05 15.23 20.75
N PRO A 94 22.36 14.95 19.47
CA PRO A 94 23.75 14.72 19.04
C PRO A 94 24.62 15.98 19.06
N GLY A 95 24.04 17.16 19.30
CA GLY A 95 24.74 18.44 19.33
C GLY A 95 24.91 19.07 17.94
N PRO A 96 25.57 20.25 17.87
CA PRO A 96 25.79 20.94 16.60
C PRO A 96 26.77 20.16 15.71
N HIS A 97 26.53 20.15 14.40
CA HIS A 97 27.46 19.61 13.43
C HIS A 97 28.59 20.61 13.17
N GLN A 98 29.83 20.10 13.05
CA GLN A 98 31.01 20.93 12.81
C GLN A 98 31.33 21.09 11.31
N HIS A 99 30.70 20.30 10.44
CA HIS A 99 31.02 20.26 9.02
C HIS A 99 29.79 19.96 8.14
N PRO A 100 29.62 20.60 6.96
CA PRO A 100 28.45 20.40 6.09
C PRO A 100 28.24 18.97 5.59
N LEU A 101 29.30 18.16 5.48
CA LEU A 101 29.22 16.75 5.04
C LEU A 101 28.91 15.76 6.18
N PHE A 102 29.00 16.18 7.45
CA PHE A 102 28.87 15.30 8.61
C PHE A 102 27.83 15.88 9.57
N GLN A 103 26.57 15.73 9.18
CA GLN A 103 25.43 16.25 9.94
C GLN A 103 24.67 15.12 10.64
N SER A 104 24.33 15.35 11.90
CA SER A 104 23.43 14.50 12.67
C SER A 104 22.32 15.36 13.27
N LYS A 105 21.15 14.76 13.49
CA LYS A 105 19.99 15.41 14.11
C LYS A 105 19.36 14.45 15.12
N ALA A 106 18.74 14.99 16.16
CA ALA A 106 18.00 14.20 17.12
C ALA A 106 16.83 13.48 16.44
N ALA A 107 16.69 12.18 16.71
CA ALA A 107 15.56 11.36 16.29
C ALA A 107 14.88 10.82 17.55
N ARG A 108 13.72 11.41 17.88
CA ARG A 108 12.90 11.05 19.05
C ARG A 108 11.53 10.63 18.59
N GLY A 109 10.91 9.72 19.33
CA GLY A 109 9.63 9.16 18.92
C GLY A 109 9.16 8.03 19.81
N VAL A 110 8.05 7.42 19.40
CA VAL A 110 7.52 6.20 20.00
C VAL A 110 7.20 5.19 18.91
N CYS A 111 7.34 3.90 19.24
CA CYS A 111 7.05 2.80 18.35
C CYS A 111 6.05 1.87 19.04
N LYS A 112 4.82 1.81 18.53
CA LYS A 112 3.79 0.91 19.03
C LYS A 112 3.59 -0.27 18.08
N VAL A 113 3.22 -1.42 18.64
CA VAL A 113 2.68 -2.58 17.91
C VAL A 113 1.18 -2.63 18.17
N MET A 114 0.40 -2.92 17.12
CA MET A 114 -1.05 -3.07 17.21
C MET A 114 -1.51 -4.38 16.59
N CYS A 115 -1.93 -5.33 17.43
CA CYS A 115 -2.62 -6.54 16.98
C CYS A 115 -4.01 -6.19 16.47
N PHE A 116 -4.42 -6.81 15.35
CA PHE A 116 -5.73 -6.57 14.74
C PHE A 116 -6.84 -7.45 15.36
N HIS A 117 -6.49 -8.67 15.78
CA HIS A 117 -7.43 -9.70 16.21
C HIS A 117 -6.75 -10.67 17.19
N PRO A 118 -7.45 -11.29 18.16
CA PRO A 118 -6.85 -12.26 19.10
C PRO A 118 -6.38 -13.59 18.48
N TRP A 119 -6.74 -13.86 17.23
CA TRP A 119 -6.50 -15.15 16.57
C TRP A 119 -5.43 -15.01 15.48
N SER A 120 -4.37 -15.81 15.57
CA SER A 120 -3.24 -15.76 14.64
C SER A 120 -3.54 -16.37 13.27
N ASP A 121 -4.56 -17.24 13.18
CA ASP A 121 -5.02 -17.87 11.93
C ASP A 121 -5.96 -16.96 11.11
N VAL A 122 -6.31 -15.79 11.64
CA VAL A 122 -7.14 -14.79 10.94
C VAL A 122 -6.24 -13.79 10.26
N THR A 123 -6.40 -13.65 8.95
CA THR A 123 -5.82 -12.54 8.20
C THR A 123 -6.88 -11.51 7.88
N LEU A 124 -6.45 -10.27 7.65
CA LEU A 124 -7.31 -9.14 7.30
C LEU A 124 -8.45 -9.44 6.28
N PRO A 125 -8.23 -10.18 5.17
CA PRO A 125 -9.31 -10.55 4.24
C PRO A 125 -10.38 -11.49 4.80
N LEU A 126 -10.11 -12.16 5.92
CA LEU A 126 -10.99 -13.12 6.59
C LEU A 126 -11.70 -12.52 7.81
N MET A 127 -11.34 -11.29 8.20
CA MET A 127 -12.01 -10.56 9.26
C MET A 127 -13.40 -10.12 8.81
N LYS A 128 -14.34 -10.09 9.75
CA LYS A 128 -15.66 -9.50 9.53
C LYS A 128 -15.53 -7.99 9.39
N LYS A 129 -16.48 -7.39 8.67
CA LYS A 129 -16.51 -5.94 8.44
C LYS A 129 -16.41 -5.15 9.75
N GLU A 130 -17.14 -5.58 10.79
CA GLU A 130 -17.18 -4.91 12.08
C GLU A 130 -15.83 -4.99 12.83
N GLU A 131 -15.07 -6.07 12.62
CA GLU A 131 -13.73 -6.23 13.19
C GLU A 131 -12.73 -5.30 12.47
N VAL A 132 -12.89 -5.14 11.15
CA VAL A 132 -12.08 -4.21 10.36
C VAL A 132 -12.34 -2.75 10.73
N VAL A 133 -13.59 -2.38 10.96
CA VAL A 133 -13.95 -1.02 11.42
C VAL A 133 -13.24 -0.70 12.74
N LYS A 134 -13.19 -1.64 13.69
CA LYS A 134 -12.43 -1.46 14.95
C LYS A 134 -10.93 -1.23 14.74
N VAL A 135 -10.34 -1.83 13.71
CA VAL A 135 -8.94 -1.58 13.32
C VAL A 135 -8.77 -0.15 12.82
N ILE A 136 -9.66 0.30 11.94
CA ILE A 136 -9.65 1.67 11.38
C ILE A 136 -9.88 2.71 12.49
N ASP A 137 -10.82 2.45 13.40
CA ASP A 137 -11.07 3.34 14.54
C ASP A 137 -9.86 3.42 15.46
N LYS A 138 -9.21 2.29 15.76
CA LYS A 138 -7.98 2.28 16.57
C LYS A 138 -6.84 3.03 15.87
N TRP A 139 -6.74 2.97 14.55
CA TRP A 139 -5.79 3.79 13.78
C TRP A 139 -6.07 5.29 13.90
N ALA A 140 -7.34 5.70 13.80
CA ALA A 140 -7.73 7.09 13.99
C ALA A 140 -7.39 7.58 15.41
N GLU A 141 -7.72 6.80 16.43
CA GLU A 141 -7.36 7.09 17.83
C GLU A 141 -5.84 7.26 18.00
N LEU A 142 -5.02 6.37 17.43
CA LEU A 142 -3.56 6.46 17.53
C LEU A 142 -2.99 7.67 16.79
N VAL A 143 -3.56 8.05 15.66
CA VAL A 143 -3.15 9.27 14.94
C VAL A 143 -3.49 10.52 15.73
N GLU A 144 -4.65 10.57 16.39
CA GLU A 144 -5.03 11.69 17.26
C GLU A 144 -4.13 11.76 18.50
N GLU A 145 -3.95 10.63 19.21
CA GLU A 145 -3.15 10.54 20.43
C GLU A 145 -1.70 10.95 20.18
N LEU A 146 -1.04 10.28 19.23
CA LEU A 146 0.37 10.52 18.94
C LEU A 146 0.58 11.83 18.18
N GLY A 147 -0.39 12.19 17.33
CA GLY A 147 -0.39 13.43 16.56
C GLY A 147 -0.57 14.67 17.41
N ALA A 148 -1.00 14.57 18.68
CA ALA A 148 -0.97 15.70 19.60
C ALA A 148 0.46 16.15 19.94
N THR A 149 1.44 15.25 19.85
CA THR A 149 2.84 15.52 20.22
C THR A 149 3.78 15.51 19.01
N TYR A 150 3.64 14.51 18.13
CA TYR A 150 4.58 14.26 17.05
C TYR A 150 4.10 14.86 15.73
N PRO A 151 4.99 15.44 14.92
CA PRO A 151 4.66 15.97 13.59
C PRO A 151 4.33 14.91 12.54
N TRP A 152 4.71 13.65 12.77
CA TRP A 152 4.39 12.56 11.86
C TRP A 152 4.06 11.28 12.63
N VAL A 153 2.95 10.64 12.24
CA VAL A 153 2.51 9.33 12.74
C VAL A 153 2.39 8.40 11.55
N GLN A 154 3.28 7.41 11.47
CA GLN A 154 3.35 6.44 10.40
C GLN A 154 2.71 5.12 10.84
N ILE A 155 1.54 4.81 10.26
CA ILE A 155 0.94 3.48 10.36
C ILE A 155 1.41 2.64 9.17
N PHE A 156 1.90 1.43 9.44
CA PHE A 156 2.34 0.52 8.38
C PHE A 156 2.23 -0.96 8.79
N GLU A 157 1.95 -1.82 7.80
CA GLU A 157 1.92 -3.28 7.94
C GLU A 157 2.99 -3.89 7.03
N ASN A 158 3.83 -4.76 7.59
CA ASN A 158 4.67 -5.67 6.81
C ASN A 158 4.04 -7.05 6.88
N LYS A 159 3.54 -7.55 5.75
CA LYS A 159 2.82 -8.83 5.71
C LYS A 159 3.61 -9.94 5.03
N GLY A 160 3.76 -11.05 5.74
CA GLY A 160 4.39 -12.27 5.25
C GLY A 160 5.93 -12.22 5.26
N ALA A 161 6.53 -13.40 5.31
CA ALA A 161 7.99 -13.56 5.41
C ALA A 161 8.75 -12.87 4.25
N MET A 162 8.17 -12.83 3.05
CA MET A 162 8.77 -12.14 1.90
C MET A 162 8.93 -10.63 2.10
N MET A 163 8.12 -10.02 2.96
CA MET A 163 8.17 -8.60 3.32
C MET A 163 8.91 -8.36 4.64
N GLY A 164 9.61 -9.37 5.17
CA GLY A 164 10.38 -9.26 6.41
C GLY A 164 9.57 -9.40 7.69
N CYS A 165 8.32 -9.85 7.62
CA CYS A 165 7.51 -10.14 8.80
C CYS A 165 7.89 -11.50 9.39
N SER A 166 8.34 -11.51 10.65
CA SER A 166 8.78 -12.72 11.36
C SER A 166 7.70 -13.35 12.24
N ASN A 167 6.60 -12.64 12.54
CA ASN A 167 5.51 -13.13 13.37
C ASN A 167 4.20 -13.23 12.56
N PRO A 168 3.54 -14.39 12.49
CA PRO A 168 2.34 -14.58 11.67
C PRO A 168 1.07 -13.96 12.25
N HIS A 169 1.06 -13.54 13.53
CA HIS A 169 -0.10 -12.92 14.15
C HIS A 169 -0.47 -11.61 13.43
N PRO A 170 -1.76 -11.34 13.15
CA PRO A 170 -2.17 -10.17 12.36
C PRO A 170 -1.93 -8.87 13.14
N HIS A 171 -1.00 -8.03 12.69
CA HIS A 171 -0.65 -6.79 13.37
C HIS A 171 -0.10 -5.74 12.40
N CYS A 172 -0.15 -4.47 12.81
CA CYS A 172 0.64 -3.39 12.22
C CYS A 172 1.59 -2.77 13.24
N GLN A 173 2.38 -1.82 12.78
CA GLN A 173 3.18 -0.95 13.62
C GLN A 173 2.77 0.51 13.42
N VAL A 174 2.96 1.30 14.47
CA VAL A 174 2.73 2.74 14.45
C VAL A 174 3.95 3.44 15.01
N TRP A 175 4.68 4.15 14.16
CA TRP A 175 5.88 4.89 14.55
C TRP A 175 5.58 6.38 14.47
N ALA A 176 5.73 7.09 15.59
CA ALA A 176 5.60 8.54 15.62
C ALA A 176 6.98 9.18 15.82
N SER A 177 7.29 10.20 15.03
CA SER A 177 8.62 10.81 14.98
C SER A 177 8.57 12.32 15.17
N ASN A 178 9.55 12.89 15.87
CA ASN A 178 9.72 14.35 16.05
C ASN A 178 10.22 15.08 14.79
N PHE A 179 10.28 14.38 13.66
CA PHE A 179 10.67 14.88 12.36
C PHE A 179 9.71 14.32 11.30
N LEU A 180 9.65 14.99 10.15
CA LEU A 180 8.95 14.48 8.98
C LEU A 180 9.90 13.53 8.20
N PRO A 181 9.56 12.24 8.02
CA PRO A 181 10.41 11.31 7.28
C PRO A 181 10.52 11.69 5.80
N ASN A 182 11.49 11.09 5.09
CA ASN A 182 11.83 11.45 3.71
C ASN A 182 10.63 11.41 2.74
N GLU A 183 9.88 10.30 2.72
CA GLU A 183 8.75 10.12 1.78
C GLU A 183 7.59 11.10 2.08
N PRO A 184 7.12 11.25 3.33
CA PRO A 184 6.17 12.29 3.71
C PRO A 184 6.65 13.72 3.41
N ALA A 185 7.93 14.05 3.63
CA ALA A 185 8.46 15.38 3.36
C ALA A 185 8.51 15.69 1.85
N LEU A 186 8.85 14.68 1.05
CA LEU A 186 8.81 14.76 -0.41
C LEU A 186 7.36 14.95 -0.90
N SER A 187 6.44 14.14 -0.39
CA SER A 187 5.02 14.21 -0.73
C SER A 187 4.38 15.54 -0.32
N ASP A 188 4.70 16.09 0.86
CA ASP A 188 4.26 17.41 1.30
C ASP A 188 4.66 18.48 0.27
N ARG A 189 5.95 18.52 -0.08
CA ARG A 189 6.50 19.50 -1.02
C ARG A 189 5.81 19.40 -2.39
N CYS A 190 5.68 18.19 -2.92
CA CYS A 190 5.09 17.96 -4.25
C CYS A 190 3.60 18.31 -4.30
N GLN A 191 2.82 17.87 -3.30
CA GLN A 191 1.39 18.20 -3.22
C GLN A 191 1.18 19.71 -3.02
N ARG A 192 1.99 20.36 -2.16
CA ARG A 192 1.94 21.79 -1.92
C ARG A 192 2.24 22.60 -3.18
N ALA A 193 3.29 22.23 -3.92
CA ALA A 193 3.66 22.89 -5.16
C ALA A 193 2.56 22.77 -6.23
N TYR A 194 1.92 21.61 -6.34
CA TYR A 194 0.77 21.43 -7.23
C TYR A 194 -0.41 22.30 -6.80
N TYR A 195 -0.78 22.26 -5.51
CA TYR A 195 -1.88 23.03 -4.96
C TYR A 195 -1.70 24.54 -5.17
N GLN A 196 -0.51 25.07 -4.91
CA GLN A 196 -0.21 26.50 -5.13
C GLN A 196 -0.33 26.92 -6.61
N LYS A 197 -0.07 26.00 -7.54
CA LYS A 197 -0.12 26.28 -8.98
C LYS A 197 -1.53 26.10 -9.57
N HIS A 198 -2.30 25.13 -9.07
CA HIS A 198 -3.55 24.69 -9.67
C HIS A 198 -4.79 25.03 -8.84
N GLY A 199 -4.64 25.35 -7.55
CA GLY A 199 -5.74 25.68 -6.64
C GLY A 199 -6.55 24.48 -6.14
N GLU A 200 -6.14 23.26 -6.47
CA GLU A 200 -6.81 22.01 -6.08
C GLU A 200 -5.80 20.93 -5.60
N PRO A 201 -6.18 20.04 -4.66
CA PRO A 201 -5.28 19.00 -4.19
C PRO A 201 -4.93 17.99 -5.29
N LEU A 202 -3.63 17.74 -5.47
CA LEU A 202 -3.07 16.87 -6.52
C LEU A 202 -3.80 15.53 -6.63
N LEU A 203 -4.02 14.85 -5.51
CA LEU A 203 -4.60 13.52 -5.51
C LEU A 203 -6.12 13.51 -5.72
N LEU A 204 -6.83 14.60 -5.45
CA LEU A 204 -8.26 14.70 -5.76
C LEU A 204 -8.48 14.85 -7.26
N GLU A 205 -7.71 15.72 -7.92
CA GLU A 205 -7.77 15.82 -9.38
C GLU A 205 -7.32 14.52 -10.03
N TYR A 206 -6.27 13.87 -9.50
CA TYR A 206 -5.85 12.55 -9.97
C TYR A 206 -6.96 11.49 -9.81
N ALA A 207 -7.65 11.43 -8.66
CA ALA A 207 -8.75 10.51 -8.42
C ALA A 207 -9.90 10.72 -9.42
N LYS A 208 -10.25 11.98 -9.69
CA LYS A 208 -11.28 12.34 -10.67
C LYS A 208 -10.89 11.87 -12.07
N GLN A 209 -9.66 12.14 -12.51
CA GLN A 209 -9.14 11.72 -13.81
C GLN A 209 -9.12 10.20 -13.95
N GLU A 210 -8.76 9.44 -12.91
CA GLU A 210 -8.79 7.98 -12.95
C GLU A 210 -10.23 7.43 -12.93
N ALA A 211 -11.13 8.05 -12.18
CA ALA A 211 -12.54 7.69 -12.16
C ALA A 211 -13.24 7.95 -13.50
N GLU A 212 -12.84 8.98 -14.25
CA GLU A 212 -13.30 9.22 -15.63
C GLU A 212 -12.63 8.25 -16.61
N LYS A 213 -11.31 8.05 -16.45
CA LYS A 213 -10.41 7.10 -17.13
C LYS A 213 -10.94 5.66 -17.19
N LYS A 214 -11.23 5.11 -16.02
CA LYS A 214 -11.50 3.69 -15.74
C LYS A 214 -10.40 2.68 -16.11
N GLU A 215 -9.34 3.07 -16.81
CA GLU A 215 -8.29 2.17 -17.31
C GLU A 215 -7.44 1.50 -16.22
N ARG A 216 -7.32 2.14 -15.05
CA ARG A 216 -6.46 1.72 -13.94
C ARG A 216 -7.23 1.51 -12.63
N VAL A 217 -8.56 1.58 -12.67
CA VAL A 217 -9.42 1.40 -11.50
C VAL A 217 -9.47 -0.07 -11.13
N VAL A 218 -9.13 -0.38 -9.88
CA VAL A 218 -9.25 -1.73 -9.32
C VAL A 218 -10.57 -1.89 -8.59
N VAL A 219 -10.91 -0.91 -7.74
CA VAL A 219 -12.16 -0.87 -6.99
C VAL A 219 -12.63 0.58 -6.89
N GLU A 220 -13.94 0.78 -6.98
CA GLU A 220 -14.57 2.08 -6.84
C GLU A 220 -15.88 1.94 -6.08
N SER A 221 -16.11 2.87 -5.15
CA SER A 221 -17.37 3.05 -4.43
C SER A 221 -17.75 4.53 -4.41
N SER A 222 -18.83 4.86 -3.69
CA SER A 222 -19.21 6.24 -3.36
C SER A 222 -18.09 7.00 -2.65
N ASP A 223 -17.37 6.32 -1.76
CA ASP A 223 -16.49 6.97 -0.78
C ASP A 223 -15.01 6.77 -1.08
N TRP A 224 -14.66 5.66 -1.75
CA TRP A 224 -13.27 5.25 -1.98
C TRP A 224 -12.98 4.92 -3.43
N LEU A 225 -11.74 5.17 -3.83
CA LEU A 225 -11.18 4.77 -5.11
C LEU A 225 -9.85 4.04 -4.87
N ALA A 226 -9.69 2.85 -5.46
CA ALA A 226 -8.43 2.13 -5.50
C ALA A 226 -7.97 1.99 -6.95
N VAL A 227 -6.75 2.43 -7.26
CA VAL A 227 -6.17 2.39 -8.60
C VAL A 227 -4.81 1.73 -8.59
N VAL A 228 -4.38 1.18 -9.73
CA VAL A 228 -2.94 1.01 -10.01
C VAL A 228 -2.41 2.35 -10.48
N PRO A 229 -1.61 3.09 -9.70
CA PRO A 229 -1.27 4.45 -10.08
C PRO A 229 -0.52 4.50 -11.41
N TYR A 230 -0.71 5.57 -12.18
CA TYR A 230 -0.07 5.74 -13.50
C TYR A 230 1.46 5.59 -13.44
N TRP A 231 2.05 5.95 -12.29
CA TRP A 231 3.47 5.89 -11.96
C TRP A 231 3.83 4.73 -11.02
N ALA A 232 3.01 3.68 -10.93
CA ALA A 232 3.30 2.52 -10.10
C ALA A 232 4.70 1.95 -10.41
N THR A 233 5.47 1.59 -9.39
CA THR A 233 6.81 0.99 -9.52
C THR A 233 6.77 -0.51 -9.24
N TRP A 234 5.99 -0.93 -8.23
CA TRP A 234 5.72 -2.33 -7.96
C TRP A 234 4.69 -2.91 -8.94
N PRO A 235 4.75 -4.22 -9.24
CA PRO A 235 3.93 -4.81 -10.31
C PRO A 235 2.44 -4.60 -10.09
N TYR A 236 1.94 -4.97 -8.90
CA TYR A 236 0.55 -4.81 -8.48
C TYR A 236 0.39 -3.69 -7.45
N GLN A 237 1.22 -2.65 -7.55
CA GLN A 237 1.07 -1.49 -6.67
C GLN A 237 -0.35 -0.94 -6.76
N THR A 238 -0.94 -0.63 -5.61
CA THR A 238 -2.21 0.10 -5.58
C THR A 238 -2.11 1.33 -4.69
N LEU A 239 -2.90 2.34 -5.06
CA LEU A 239 -3.13 3.56 -4.31
C LEU A 239 -4.62 3.60 -3.97
N LEU A 240 -4.93 3.69 -2.68
CA LEU A 240 -6.29 3.87 -2.17
C LEU A 240 -6.43 5.26 -1.58
N LEU A 241 -7.51 5.94 -1.91
CA LEU A 241 -7.80 7.27 -1.41
C LEU A 241 -9.31 7.52 -1.31
N PRO A 242 -9.78 8.31 -0.34
CA PRO A 242 -11.16 8.71 -0.29
C PRO A 242 -11.45 9.68 -1.43
N ARG A 243 -12.70 9.69 -1.90
CA ARG A 243 -13.17 10.56 -2.99
C ARG A 243 -13.49 11.97 -2.51
N ARG A 244 -13.76 12.11 -1.20
CA ARG A 244 -13.85 13.39 -0.52
C ARG A 244 -12.45 13.91 -0.19
N HIS A 245 -12.32 15.23 -0.08
CA HIS A 245 -11.14 15.85 0.51
C HIS A 245 -11.05 15.50 1.99
N VAL A 246 -10.03 14.72 2.35
CA VAL A 246 -9.78 14.23 3.71
C VAL A 246 -8.29 14.43 4.00
N LEU A 247 -7.95 15.09 5.09
CA LEU A 247 -6.55 15.37 5.42
C LEU A 247 -5.91 14.24 6.23
N ARG A 248 -6.66 13.64 7.15
CA ARG A 248 -6.20 12.59 8.06
C ARG A 248 -7.28 11.53 8.23
N ILE A 249 -6.87 10.33 8.63
CA ILE A 249 -7.79 9.21 8.90
C ILE A 249 -8.82 9.51 10.00
N SER A 250 -8.47 10.37 10.96
CA SER A 250 -9.38 10.90 11.98
C SER A 250 -10.54 11.69 11.38
N ASP A 251 -10.33 12.33 10.23
CA ASP A 251 -11.33 13.19 9.57
C ASP A 251 -12.34 12.38 8.71
N LEU A 252 -12.20 11.05 8.65
CA LEU A 252 -13.16 10.18 7.99
C LEU A 252 -14.48 10.15 8.78
N THR A 253 -15.59 10.31 8.06
CA THR A 253 -16.93 10.10 8.59
C THR A 253 -17.16 8.63 8.92
N LYS A 254 -18.19 8.36 9.74
CA LYS A 254 -18.61 7.00 10.06
C LYS A 254 -18.89 6.18 8.80
N ASP A 255 -19.63 6.76 7.84
CA ASP A 255 -19.99 6.06 6.60
C ASP A 255 -18.76 5.74 5.75
N GLU A 256 -17.77 6.63 5.70
CA GLU A 256 -16.50 6.36 4.99
C GLU A 256 -15.67 5.26 5.67
N ARG A 257 -15.70 5.16 7.00
CA ARG A 257 -15.03 4.09 7.77
C ARG A 257 -15.74 2.74 7.64
N GLU A 258 -17.07 2.77 7.56
CA GLU A 258 -17.92 1.60 7.38
C GLU A 258 -18.17 1.27 5.89
N GLY A 259 -17.60 2.03 4.96
CA GLY A 259 -17.82 1.85 3.53
C GLY A 259 -17.37 0.48 3.05
N GLU A 260 -18.02 -0.05 2.00
CA GLU A 260 -17.71 -1.39 1.46
C GLU A 260 -16.25 -1.54 1.05
N CYS A 261 -15.57 -0.45 0.69
CA CYS A 261 -14.16 -0.45 0.28
C CYS A 261 -13.19 -0.03 1.39
N ALA A 262 -13.67 0.38 2.56
CA ALA A 262 -12.82 0.78 3.67
C ALA A 262 -11.96 -0.39 4.16
N HIS A 263 -12.45 -1.63 4.04
CA HIS A 263 -11.67 -2.84 4.32
C HIS A 263 -10.46 -3.04 3.40
N LEU A 264 -10.34 -2.25 2.32
CA LEU A 264 -9.12 -2.26 1.54
C LEU A 264 -7.99 -1.58 2.32
N LEU A 265 -8.25 -0.53 3.11
CA LEU A 265 -7.24 0.22 3.89
C LEU A 265 -6.33 -0.69 4.70
N ILE A 266 -6.92 -1.70 5.35
CA ILE A 266 -6.18 -2.65 6.18
C ILE A 266 -5.14 -3.43 5.39
N ARG A 267 -5.34 -3.65 4.09
CA ARG A 267 -4.38 -4.39 3.25
C ARG A 267 -3.17 -3.56 2.81
N PHE A 268 -3.20 -2.24 3.01
CA PHE A 268 -2.14 -1.37 2.53
C PHE A 268 -0.94 -1.43 3.46
N HIS A 269 0.26 -1.42 2.87
CA HIS A 269 1.48 -1.47 3.64
C HIS A 269 1.73 -0.17 4.40
N SER A 270 1.22 0.97 3.92
CA SER A 270 1.49 2.26 4.55
C SER A 270 0.36 3.26 4.31
N LEU A 271 -0.02 3.98 5.37
CA LEU A 271 -1.02 5.05 5.35
C LEU A 271 -0.32 6.41 5.46
N PHE A 272 -0.76 7.38 4.66
CA PHE A 272 -0.22 8.73 4.61
C PHE A 272 -1.29 9.74 5.01
N ASN A 273 -1.11 10.33 6.17
CA ASN A 273 -1.92 11.43 6.71
C ASN A 273 -1.21 12.76 6.44
N SER A 274 -1.92 13.89 6.49
CA SER A 274 -1.23 15.20 6.57
C SER A 274 -0.45 15.34 7.88
N PRO A 275 0.67 16.09 7.90
CA PRO A 275 1.50 16.31 9.09
C PRO A 275 0.69 16.75 10.33
N THR A 276 1.07 16.28 11.50
CA THR A 276 0.38 16.49 12.79
C THR A 276 1.20 17.37 13.73
N GLY A 277 0.93 17.34 15.05
CA GLY A 277 1.68 18.05 16.07
C GLY A 277 1.75 19.56 15.79
N PRO A 278 2.96 20.14 15.72
CA PRO A 278 3.14 21.56 15.39
C PRO A 278 2.51 22.00 14.05
N TYR A 279 2.23 21.06 13.14
CA TYR A 279 1.63 21.35 11.84
C TYR A 279 0.09 21.38 11.86
N LEU A 280 -0.56 21.02 12.98
CA LEU A 280 -2.03 21.02 13.08
C LEU A 280 -2.64 22.41 12.90
N GLU A 281 -1.95 23.47 13.35
CA GLU A 281 -2.40 24.86 13.21
C GLU A 281 -2.08 25.46 11.83
N GLY A 282 -1.28 24.76 11.02
CA GLY A 282 -0.88 25.21 9.69
C GLY A 282 -1.87 24.84 8.59
N ASP A 283 -1.76 25.50 7.44
CA ASP A 283 -2.50 25.12 6.25
C ASP A 283 -1.95 23.83 5.63
N ASN A 284 -2.80 22.80 5.69
CA ASN A 284 -2.57 21.47 5.11
C ASN A 284 -3.57 21.16 3.98
N SER A 285 -4.26 22.16 3.42
CA SER A 285 -5.29 21.97 2.39
C SER A 285 -4.78 21.29 1.13
N HIS A 286 -3.46 21.32 0.88
CA HIS A 286 -2.83 20.61 -0.24
C HIS A 286 -2.76 19.09 -0.07
N TRP A 287 -2.89 18.58 1.16
CA TRP A 287 -2.83 17.14 1.43
C TRP A 287 -4.14 16.44 1.09
N GLN A 288 -4.00 15.17 0.73
CA GLN A 288 -5.07 14.19 0.66
C GLN A 288 -4.63 12.90 1.33
N LEU A 289 -5.45 12.37 2.23
CA LEU A 289 -5.29 11.06 2.85
C LEU A 289 -5.20 9.99 1.77
N HIS A 290 -4.21 9.11 1.86
CA HIS A 290 -4.08 7.99 0.94
C HIS A 290 -3.25 6.85 1.54
N ALA A 291 -3.40 5.66 0.99
CA ALA A 291 -2.66 4.47 1.39
C ALA A 291 -1.95 3.83 0.20
N HIS A 292 -0.74 3.30 0.41
CA HIS A 292 0.05 2.59 -0.61
C HIS A 292 0.24 1.12 -0.29
N TYR A 293 -0.01 0.27 -1.29
CA TYR A 293 0.22 -1.17 -1.22
C TYR A 293 1.31 -1.52 -2.23
N TYR A 294 2.38 -2.15 -1.75
CA TYR A 294 3.58 -2.46 -2.52
C TYR A 294 3.86 -3.97 -2.53
N PRO A 295 3.01 -4.78 -3.19
CA PRO A 295 3.18 -6.22 -3.21
C PRO A 295 4.39 -6.59 -4.08
N PRO A 296 5.25 -7.52 -3.61
CA PRO A 296 6.48 -7.85 -4.31
C PRO A 296 6.25 -8.84 -5.46
N LEU A 297 5.11 -9.54 -5.49
CA LEU A 297 4.82 -10.57 -6.49
C LEU A 297 4.77 -9.98 -7.91
N LEU A 298 5.29 -10.74 -8.89
CA LEU A 298 5.37 -10.30 -10.28
C LEU A 298 4.65 -11.28 -11.23
N ARG A 299 5.17 -12.51 -11.38
CA ARG A 299 4.69 -13.46 -12.39
C ARG A 299 3.76 -14.54 -11.85
N SER A 300 3.93 -14.91 -10.59
CA SER A 300 3.14 -15.92 -9.89
C SER A 300 3.27 -15.70 -8.38
N ALA A 301 2.56 -16.50 -7.59
CA ALA A 301 2.69 -16.54 -6.13
C ALA A 301 4.12 -16.80 -5.63
N LEU A 302 5.00 -17.32 -6.49
CA LEU A 302 6.36 -17.74 -6.14
C LEU A 302 7.45 -16.92 -6.84
N VAL A 303 7.09 -15.96 -7.71
CA VAL A 303 8.07 -15.18 -8.47
C VAL A 303 7.84 -13.70 -8.20
N LYS A 304 8.77 -13.10 -7.44
CA LYS A 304 8.73 -11.69 -7.05
C LYS A 304 9.58 -10.79 -7.96
N LYS A 305 9.26 -9.50 -7.94
CA LYS A 305 10.08 -8.40 -8.44
C LYS A 305 11.24 -8.17 -7.46
N PHE A 306 12.41 -7.90 -8.01
CA PHE A 306 13.58 -7.44 -7.27
C PHE A 306 13.85 -5.98 -7.67
N MET A 307 13.90 -5.07 -6.69
CA MET A 307 14.33 -3.68 -6.87
C MET A 307 15.82 -3.59 -6.51
N VAL A 308 16.69 -3.86 -7.47
CA VAL A 308 18.15 -3.99 -7.28
C VAL A 308 18.90 -3.33 -8.44
N GLY A 309 20.23 -3.32 -8.44
CA GLY A 309 21.02 -2.96 -9.63
C GLY A 309 20.64 -1.62 -10.26
N TYR A 310 19.97 -1.64 -11.42
CA TYR A 310 19.53 -0.42 -12.12
C TYR A 310 18.53 0.40 -11.29
N GLU A 311 17.62 -0.26 -10.58
CA GLU A 311 16.61 0.39 -9.74
C GLU A 311 17.21 1.06 -8.50
N MET A 312 18.35 0.57 -7.98
CA MET A 312 19.05 1.18 -6.85
C MET A 312 20.01 2.31 -7.25
N LEU A 313 20.53 2.29 -8.48
CA LEU A 313 21.62 3.18 -8.93
C LEU A 313 21.20 4.18 -10.00
N ALA A 314 20.04 4.02 -10.63
CA ALA A 314 19.59 4.86 -11.74
C ALA A 314 18.10 5.22 -11.65
N LEU A 315 17.21 4.26 -11.90
CA LEU A 315 15.78 4.54 -12.01
C LEU A 315 14.92 3.32 -11.72
N GLU A 316 13.84 3.52 -10.98
CA GLU A 316 12.81 2.48 -10.78
C GLU A 316 12.27 2.00 -12.12
N GLN A 317 12.14 0.68 -12.27
CA GLN A 317 11.78 0.04 -13.53
C GLN A 317 10.69 -1.02 -13.32
N ARG A 318 9.72 -1.07 -14.25
CA ARG A 318 8.66 -2.09 -14.26
C ARG A 318 8.48 -2.80 -15.60
N ASP A 319 8.09 -4.07 -15.51
CA ASP A 319 8.00 -4.98 -16.66
C ASP A 319 6.58 -5.10 -17.25
N LEU A 320 5.55 -4.68 -16.52
CA LEU A 320 4.13 -4.66 -16.93
C LEU A 320 3.66 -3.22 -16.96
N THR A 321 2.79 -2.78 -17.88
CA THR A 321 2.19 -1.44 -17.72
C THR A 321 1.15 -1.45 -16.59
N PRO A 322 0.91 -0.31 -15.91
CA PRO A 322 -0.19 -0.17 -14.95
C PRO A 322 -1.56 -0.63 -15.49
N GLU A 323 -1.85 -0.37 -16.76
CA GLU A 323 -3.11 -0.77 -17.41
C GLU A 323 -3.18 -2.29 -17.63
N GLN A 324 -2.07 -2.93 -17.98
CA GLN A 324 -2.02 -4.38 -18.15
C GLN A 324 -2.33 -5.12 -16.85
N VAL A 325 -1.99 -4.55 -15.69
CA VAL A 325 -2.27 -5.14 -14.39
C VAL A 325 -3.76 -5.38 -14.19
N ILE A 326 -4.62 -4.43 -14.57
CA ILE A 326 -6.08 -4.55 -14.43
C ILE A 326 -6.64 -5.74 -15.21
N SER A 327 -6.06 -6.04 -16.37
CA SER A 327 -6.48 -7.19 -17.20
C SER A 327 -6.04 -8.56 -16.65
N THR A 328 -5.24 -8.60 -15.58
CA THR A 328 -4.82 -9.85 -14.95
C THR A 328 -5.83 -10.29 -13.89
N THR A 329 -6.04 -11.61 -13.76
CA THR A 329 -6.84 -12.19 -12.66
C THR A 329 -6.28 -11.83 -11.28
N TRP A 330 -5.00 -11.45 -11.19
CA TRP A 330 -4.33 -11.05 -9.96
C TRP A 330 -4.78 -9.70 -9.42
N ALA A 331 -5.16 -8.73 -10.26
CA ALA A 331 -5.70 -7.47 -9.77
C ALA A 331 -6.96 -7.67 -8.91
N LEU A 332 -7.78 -8.66 -9.28
CA LEU A 332 -8.98 -9.06 -8.53
C LEU A 332 -8.62 -9.90 -7.28
N LEU A 333 -7.68 -10.84 -7.38
CA LEU A 333 -7.27 -11.70 -6.26
C LEU A 333 -6.49 -10.97 -5.16
N CYS A 334 -5.72 -9.93 -5.51
CA CYS A 334 -5.01 -9.11 -4.52
C CYS A 334 -5.97 -8.31 -3.63
N LEU A 335 -7.17 -7.97 -4.12
CA LEU A 335 -8.18 -7.20 -3.35
C LEU A 335 -9.38 -8.03 -2.87
N TYR A 336 -9.66 -9.21 -3.43
CA TYR A 336 -10.75 -10.10 -2.98
C TYR A 336 -10.25 -11.55 -2.81
N PRO A 337 -10.32 -12.14 -1.60
CA PRO A 337 -10.21 -13.58 -1.48
C PRO A 337 -11.40 -14.24 -2.18
N SER A 338 -11.17 -15.43 -2.73
CA SER A 338 -12.14 -16.27 -3.44
C SER A 338 -13.44 -16.57 -2.68
N THR A 339 -13.51 -16.27 -1.38
CA THR A 339 -14.63 -16.57 -0.48
C THR A 339 -15.69 -15.46 -0.38
N LEU A 340 -15.44 -14.24 -0.88
CA LEU A 340 -16.39 -13.11 -0.83
C LEU A 340 -17.16 -12.89 -2.14
N LEU A 341 -16.90 -13.68 -3.18
CA LEU A 341 -17.70 -13.68 -4.40
C LEU A 341 -18.98 -14.50 -4.15
N LYS A 342 -20.07 -13.83 -3.76
CA LYS A 342 -21.42 -14.43 -3.82
C LYS A 342 -21.67 -14.97 -5.23
N GLU A 343 -22.35 -16.12 -5.33
CA GLU A 343 -22.58 -16.90 -6.56
C GLU A 343 -23.06 -16.06 -7.76
N ASP A 344 -23.80 -14.97 -7.54
CA ASP A 344 -24.29 -14.09 -8.61
C ASP A 344 -23.21 -13.26 -9.31
N HIS A 345 -22.14 -12.87 -8.60
CA HIS A 345 -20.97 -12.22 -9.23
C HIS A 345 -20.04 -13.23 -9.90
N TYR A 346 -20.00 -14.45 -9.38
CA TYR A 346 -19.25 -15.56 -9.98
C TYR A 346 -19.76 -15.83 -11.39
N ASN A 347 -21.09 -15.92 -11.60
CA ASN A 347 -21.67 -16.20 -12.91
C ASN A 347 -21.47 -15.09 -13.94
N ARG A 348 -21.56 -13.79 -13.57
CA ARG A 348 -21.31 -12.70 -14.54
C ARG A 348 -19.84 -12.60 -14.96
N ILE A 349 -18.91 -12.81 -14.02
CA ILE A 349 -17.48 -12.75 -14.29
C ILE A 349 -17.02 -14.00 -15.05
N PHE A 350 -17.49 -15.19 -14.67
CA PHE A 350 -17.19 -16.43 -15.40
C PHE A 350 -17.81 -16.45 -16.80
N PHE A 351 -19.04 -15.96 -17.01
CA PHE A 351 -19.61 -15.91 -18.37
C PHE A 351 -18.80 -15.00 -19.30
N HIS A 352 -18.34 -13.84 -18.82
CA HIS A 352 -17.47 -12.97 -19.61
C HIS A 352 -16.11 -13.62 -19.90
N ILE A 353 -15.52 -14.33 -18.92
CA ILE A 353 -14.24 -15.03 -19.08
C ILE A 353 -14.35 -16.22 -20.03
N LEU A 354 -15.44 -17.01 -19.97
CA LEU A 354 -15.67 -18.14 -20.87
C LEU A 354 -15.91 -17.66 -22.30
N ILE A 355 -16.71 -16.60 -22.50
CA ILE A 355 -16.99 -16.06 -23.84
C ILE A 355 -15.73 -15.47 -24.47
N LEU A 356 -14.91 -14.74 -23.71
CA LEU A 356 -13.66 -14.17 -24.22
C LEU A 356 -12.59 -15.23 -24.51
N SER A 357 -12.50 -16.27 -23.66
CA SER A 357 -11.57 -17.39 -23.86
C SER A 357 -12.02 -18.30 -25.02
N PHE A 358 -13.33 -18.52 -25.19
CA PHE A 358 -13.91 -19.29 -26.29
C PHE A 358 -13.76 -18.56 -27.63
N TRP A 359 -13.97 -17.23 -27.67
CA TRP A 359 -13.71 -16.43 -28.87
C TRP A 359 -12.22 -16.32 -29.23
N ALA A 360 -11.34 -16.23 -28.24
CA ALA A 360 -9.89 -16.26 -28.45
C ALA A 360 -9.41 -17.62 -28.97
N ALA A 361 -9.99 -18.72 -28.49
CA ALA A 361 -9.73 -20.08 -28.97
C ALA A 361 -10.29 -20.31 -30.39
N MET A 362 -11.52 -19.88 -30.69
CA MET A 362 -12.11 -19.96 -32.03
C MET A 362 -11.34 -19.12 -33.07
N ARG A 363 -10.84 -17.93 -32.70
CA ARG A 363 -9.99 -17.12 -33.60
C ARG A 363 -8.63 -17.76 -33.90
N ARG A 364 -8.14 -18.65 -33.04
CA ARG A 364 -6.92 -19.45 -33.30
C ARG A 364 -7.19 -20.66 -34.21
N LEU A 365 -8.36 -21.28 -34.10
CA LEU A 365 -8.78 -22.39 -34.96
C LEU A 365 -9.15 -21.93 -36.39
N LEU A 366 -9.77 -20.76 -36.55
CA LEU A 366 -10.16 -20.21 -37.86
C LEU A 366 -9.01 -19.57 -38.66
N ARG A 367 -7.77 -19.59 -38.14
CA ARG A 367 -6.56 -19.17 -38.88
C ARG A 367 -5.76 -20.34 -39.45
N PHE A 368 -6.27 -21.57 -39.32
CA PHE A 368 -5.65 -22.80 -39.80
C PHE A 368 -6.54 -23.60 -40.76
N VAL A 369 -7.53 -22.96 -41.40
CA VAL A 369 -8.30 -23.53 -42.52
C VAL A 369 -8.14 -22.63 -43.74
#